data_AF-A0A559LW64-F1
#
_entry.id   AF-A0A559LW64-F1
#
_cell.length_a   1.000
_cell.length_b   1.000
_cell.length_c   1.000
_cell.angle_alpha   90.00
_cell.angle_beta   90.00
_cell.angle_gamma   90.00
#
_symmetry.space_group_name_H-M   'P 1'
#
loop_
_entity.id
_entity.type
_entity.pdbx_description
1 polymer ?
#
loop_
_entity_poly.entity_id
_entity_poly.type
_entity_poly.pdbx_seq_one_letter_code
_entity_poly.pdbx_strand_id
1 'polypeptide(L)'
;MYLATHIWGGQPGRGPEIATLKHCDIEQLPKNIFVFDGQVVIITDRDKSKGLSGGTGGRKVARFLPEHLSRMMVAYIAWLLLFEKVLHRLAGIRGPSDLLDPWIWKSAEKGIWDTAILSKQLALISGVEIGAWLTVLSYRHVAVEMGRKIKGLIIRQMDLEAAEADSDNEVADPITGERRRQPRVEYVWDSQATHGSRIARGYYGVNLQFPN
;
A
#
# COMPACT_ATOMS: atom_id res chain seq x y z
N MET A 1 -6.54 6.73 11.24
CA MET A 1 -6.14 5.44 10.64
C MET A 1 -5.95 5.48 9.12
N TYR A 2 -6.84 6.13 8.33
CA TYR A 2 -6.75 6.17 6.86
C TYR A 2 -5.39 6.65 6.33
N LEU A 3 -4.94 7.84 6.75
CA LEU A 3 -3.65 8.40 6.35
C LEU A 3 -2.45 7.57 6.82
N ALA A 4 -2.46 7.15 8.09
CA ALA A 4 -1.39 6.34 8.66
C ALA A 4 -1.20 5.02 7.89
N THR A 5 -2.30 4.36 7.53
CA THR A 5 -2.29 3.14 6.70
C THR A 5 -1.66 3.38 5.34
N HIS A 6 -1.93 4.55 4.73
CA HIS A 6 -1.38 4.90 3.42
C HIS A 6 0.12 5.20 3.46
N ILE A 7 0.59 5.90 4.50
CA ILE A 7 1.99 6.29 4.65
C ILE A 7 2.85 5.10 5.05
N TRP A 8 2.40 4.31 6.03
CA TRP A 8 3.21 3.29 6.68
C TRP A 8 3.04 1.87 6.12
N GLY A 9 2.09 1.65 5.20
CA GLY A 9 1.88 0.35 4.56
C GLY A 9 2.93 -0.04 3.51
N GLY A 10 4.14 0.54 3.55
CA GLY A 10 5.17 0.37 2.54
C GLY A 10 4.94 1.25 1.31
N GLN A 11 5.22 0.72 0.11
CA GLN A 11 5.05 1.48 -1.14
C GLN A 11 3.57 1.89 -1.32
N PRO A 12 3.28 3.20 -1.46
CA PRO A 12 1.90 3.69 -1.41
C PRO A 12 1.07 3.20 -2.60
N GLY A 13 -0.04 2.53 -2.26
CA GLY A 13 -1.06 2.12 -3.23
C GLY A 13 -1.75 3.30 -3.90
N ARG A 14 -2.50 3.05 -4.98
CA ARG A 14 -3.31 4.12 -5.58
C ARG A 14 -4.42 4.51 -4.61
N GLY A 15 -4.87 5.76 -4.68
CA GLY A 15 -5.97 6.25 -3.84
C GLY A 15 -7.16 5.28 -3.76
N PRO A 16 -7.71 4.78 -4.90
CA PRO A 16 -8.79 3.80 -4.88
C PRO A 16 -8.44 2.45 -4.23
N GLU A 17 -7.18 1.99 -4.30
CA GLU A 17 -6.73 0.74 -3.67
C GLU A 17 -6.82 0.83 -2.15
N ILE A 18 -6.59 2.01 -1.58
CA ILE A 18 -6.61 2.25 -0.13
C ILE A 18 -7.98 2.72 0.35
N ALA A 19 -8.70 3.50 -0.45
CA ALA A 19 -10.06 3.98 -0.15
C ALA A 19 -11.08 2.83 -0.03
N THR A 20 -10.90 1.75 -0.81
CA THR A 20 -11.87 0.66 -0.94
C THR A 20 -11.54 -0.58 -0.10
N LEU A 21 -10.72 -0.42 0.94
CA LEU A 21 -10.35 -1.49 1.84
C LEU A 21 -11.57 -2.02 2.62
N LYS A 22 -11.67 -3.36 2.66
CA LYS A 22 -12.73 -4.08 3.35
C LYS A 22 -12.18 -4.96 4.47
N HIS A 23 -12.90 -5.03 5.59
CA HIS A 23 -12.55 -5.91 6.72
C HIS A 23 -13.28 -7.26 6.72
N CYS A 24 -14.43 -7.35 6.04
CA CYS A 24 -15.17 -8.59 5.84
C CYS A 24 -15.44 -8.86 4.35
N ASP A 25 -15.75 -10.12 4.04
CA ASP A 25 -16.03 -10.55 2.67
C ASP A 25 -17.41 -10.04 2.23
N ILE A 26 -17.55 -9.71 0.94
CA ILE A 26 -18.84 -9.44 0.29
C ILE A 26 -19.06 -10.48 -0.81
N GLU A 27 -20.31 -10.70 -1.24
CA GLU A 27 -20.68 -11.76 -2.18
C GLU A 27 -19.78 -11.86 -3.43
N GLN A 28 -19.29 -10.72 -3.93
CA GLN A 28 -18.50 -10.63 -5.15
C GLN A 28 -16.99 -10.44 -4.92
N LEU A 29 -16.56 -10.03 -3.73
CA LEU A 29 -15.17 -9.62 -3.48
C LEU A 29 -14.71 -10.02 -2.06
N PRO A 30 -13.51 -10.62 -1.93
CA PRO A 30 -12.95 -10.92 -0.63
C PRO A 30 -12.56 -9.63 0.13
N LYS A 31 -12.43 -9.77 1.45
CA LYS A 31 -11.82 -8.75 2.34
C LYS A 31 -10.37 -8.47 1.94
N ASN A 32 -9.89 -7.31 2.37
CA ASN A 32 -8.54 -6.86 2.07
C ASN A 32 -7.57 -7.01 3.24
N ILE A 33 -8.07 -7.23 4.46
CA ILE A 33 -7.28 -7.12 5.68
C ILE A 33 -7.17 -8.48 6.35
N PHE A 34 -5.94 -8.89 6.62
CA PHE A 34 -5.58 -10.17 7.21
C PHE A 34 -4.55 -9.95 8.32
N VAL A 35 -4.40 -10.94 9.20
CA VAL A 35 -3.29 -11.00 10.15
C VAL A 35 -2.38 -12.14 9.73
N PHE A 36 -1.09 -11.86 9.56
CA PHE A 36 -0.06 -12.81 9.22
C PHE A 36 1.16 -12.53 10.09
N ASP A 37 1.62 -13.55 10.81
CA ASP A 37 2.80 -13.48 11.68
C ASP A 37 2.80 -12.27 12.64
N GLY A 38 1.66 -12.06 13.33
CA GLY A 38 1.50 -10.94 14.27
C GLY A 38 1.36 -9.55 13.64
N GLN A 39 1.46 -9.43 12.31
CA GLN A 39 1.30 -8.18 11.58
C GLN A 39 0.02 -8.17 10.76
N VAL A 40 -0.54 -6.98 10.56
CA VAL A 40 -1.66 -6.78 9.65
C VAL A 40 -1.14 -6.68 8.22
N VAL A 41 -1.70 -7.50 7.34
CA VAL A 41 -1.43 -7.51 5.91
C VAL A 41 -2.64 -7.01 5.15
N ILE A 42 -2.40 -6.04 4.28
CA ILE A 42 -3.38 -5.48 3.37
C ILE A 42 -3.13 -6.02 1.98
N ILE A 43 -4.10 -6.75 1.43
CA ILE A 43 -4.05 -7.33 0.09
C ILE A 43 -4.98 -6.55 -0.84
N THR A 44 -4.41 -5.93 -1.86
CA THR A 44 -5.15 -5.16 -2.88
C THR A 44 -4.89 -5.71 -4.28
N ASP A 45 -5.89 -5.62 -5.15
CA ASP A 45 -5.74 -5.90 -6.59
C ASP A 45 -5.11 -4.73 -7.33
N ARG A 46 -4.06 -5.00 -8.11
CA ARG A 46 -3.40 -4.01 -8.98
C ARG A 46 -4.20 -3.68 -10.24
N ASP A 47 -4.82 -4.71 -10.85
CA ASP A 47 -5.48 -4.61 -12.15
C ASP A 47 -6.97 -4.91 -12.03
N LYS A 48 -7.79 -3.85 -11.91
CA LYS A 48 -9.26 -3.95 -11.90
C LYS A 48 -9.82 -4.56 -13.20
N SER A 49 -9.11 -4.45 -14.33
CA SER A 49 -9.60 -4.90 -15.64
C SER A 49 -9.40 -6.39 -15.93
N LYS A 50 -8.52 -7.09 -15.19
CA LYS A 50 -8.23 -8.51 -15.46
C LYS A 50 -9.08 -9.48 -14.63
N GLY A 51 -9.76 -9.01 -13.58
CA GLY A 51 -10.71 -9.82 -12.82
C GLY A 51 -11.98 -10.19 -13.60
N LEU A 52 -12.27 -9.50 -14.72
CA LEU A 52 -13.45 -9.73 -15.57
C LEU A 52 -13.21 -10.77 -16.69
N SER A 53 -11.96 -11.14 -16.98
CA SER A 53 -11.62 -12.11 -18.04
C SER A 53 -11.04 -13.39 -17.44
N GLY A 54 -11.88 -14.19 -16.79
CA GLY A 54 -11.86 -15.66 -16.76
C GLY A 54 -10.57 -16.46 -16.48
N GLY A 55 -9.41 -15.87 -16.20
CA GLY A 55 -8.16 -16.61 -16.09
C GLY A 55 -7.06 -15.78 -15.46
N THR A 56 -6.67 -16.16 -14.25
CA THR A 56 -5.68 -15.50 -13.37
C THR A 56 -6.14 -14.16 -12.80
N GLY A 57 -6.51 -14.14 -11.52
CA GLY A 57 -6.82 -12.92 -10.79
C GLY A 57 -5.71 -11.88 -10.97
N GLY A 58 -6.10 -10.59 -11.01
CA GLY A 58 -5.14 -9.48 -11.16
C GLY A 58 -4.00 -9.58 -10.14
N ARG A 59 -2.82 -9.01 -10.47
CA ARG A 59 -1.65 -9.05 -9.58
C ARG A 59 -2.04 -8.53 -8.19
N LYS A 60 -1.94 -9.38 -7.18
CA LYS A 60 -2.15 -9.00 -5.78
C LYS A 60 -0.89 -8.29 -5.26
N VAL A 61 -1.11 -7.23 -4.48
CA VAL A 61 -0.04 -6.53 -3.77
C VAL A 61 -0.34 -6.66 -2.28
N ALA A 62 0.58 -7.30 -1.56
CA ALA A 62 0.55 -7.41 -0.11
C ALA A 62 1.35 -6.26 0.51
N ARG A 63 0.76 -5.60 1.51
CA ARG A 63 1.35 -4.49 2.25
C ARG A 63 1.25 -4.77 3.73
N PHE A 64 2.39 -4.83 4.40
CA PHE A 64 2.48 -5.10 5.83
C PHE A 64 2.45 -3.77 6.58
N LEU A 65 1.59 -3.66 7.58
CA LEU A 65 1.63 -2.55 8.52
C LEU A 65 2.71 -2.83 9.58
N PRO A 66 3.45 -1.80 10.02
CA PRO A 66 4.33 -1.92 11.19
C PRO A 66 3.55 -2.45 12.40
N GLU A 67 4.24 -3.11 13.32
CA GLU A 67 3.62 -3.80 14.47
C GLU A 67 2.65 -2.90 15.26
N HIS A 68 3.07 -1.68 15.59
CA HIS A 68 2.23 -0.73 16.32
C HIS A 68 0.95 -0.37 15.56
N LEU A 69 1.06 -0.09 14.25
CA LEU A 69 -0.09 0.19 13.40
C LEU A 69 -0.96 -1.04 13.19
N SER A 70 -0.37 -2.24 13.18
CA SER A 70 -1.11 -3.50 13.09
C SER A 70 -2.05 -3.67 14.28
N ARG A 71 -1.53 -3.47 15.50
CA ARG A 71 -2.34 -3.51 16.73
C ARG A 71 -3.44 -2.43 16.71
N MET A 72 -3.09 -1.21 16.28
CA MET A 72 -4.08 -0.13 16.13
C MET A 72 -5.16 -0.46 15.09
N MET A 73 -4.81 -1.10 13.98
CA MET A 73 -5.76 -1.50 12.94
C MET A 73 -6.71 -2.59 13.45
N VAL A 74 -6.21 -3.57 14.19
CA VAL A 74 -7.05 -4.60 14.83
C VAL A 74 -8.03 -3.94 15.81
N ALA A 75 -7.56 -3.06 16.68
CA ALA A 75 -8.42 -2.33 17.62
C ALA A 75 -9.43 -1.41 16.89
N TYR A 76 -9.02 -0.75 15.82
CA TYR A 76 -9.89 0.08 15.00
C TYR A 76 -11.07 -0.74 14.44
N ILE A 77 -10.79 -1.92 13.87
CA ILE A 77 -11.82 -2.78 13.28
C ILE A 77 -12.68 -3.43 14.36
N ALA A 78 -12.06 -4.09 15.35
CA ALA A 78 -12.77 -4.89 16.33
C ALA A 78 -13.53 -4.05 17.37
N TRP A 79 -13.00 -2.88 17.73
CA TRP A 79 -13.59 -2.04 18.78
C TRP A 79 -14.24 -0.81 18.21
N LEU A 80 -13.54 0.00 17.41
CA LEU A 80 -14.06 1.32 17.03
C LEU A 80 -15.22 1.23 16.03
N LEU A 81 -15.10 0.40 14.98
CA LEU A 81 -16.19 0.20 14.01
C LEU A 81 -17.43 -0.41 14.67
N LEU A 82 -17.23 -1.38 15.57
CA LEU A 82 -18.33 -1.99 16.32
C LEU A 82 -18.97 -0.99 17.29
N PHE A 83 -18.15 -0.22 18.01
CA PHE A 83 -18.61 0.82 18.93
C PHE A 83 -19.41 1.91 18.22
N GLU A 84 -18.94 2.41 17.06
CA GLU A 84 -19.68 3.40 16.25
C GLU A 84 -21.08 2.89 15.91
N LYS A 85 -21.19 1.63 15.47
CA LYS A 85 -22.47 0.99 15.14
C LYS A 85 -23.41 0.91 16.34
N VAL A 86 -22.89 0.49 17.50
CA VAL A 86 -23.67 0.42 18.74
C VAL A 86 -24.09 1.81 19.21
N LEU A 87 -23.19 2.79 19.16
CA LEU A 87 -23.45 4.16 19.56
C LEU A 87 -24.59 4.78 18.75
N HIS A 88 -24.56 4.64 17.42
CA HIS A 88 -25.64 5.14 16.56
C HIS A 88 -26.98 4.50 16.89
N ARG A 89 -27.01 3.19 17.15
CA ARG A 89 -28.22 2.47 17.54
C ARG A 89 -28.78 2.96 18.88
N LEU A 90 -27.93 3.13 19.88
CA LEU A 90 -28.34 3.53 21.23
C LEU A 90 -28.72 5.01 21.31
N ALA A 91 -28.00 5.88 20.60
CA ALA A 91 -28.26 7.31 20.60
C ALA A 91 -29.43 7.73 19.69
N GLY A 92 -29.94 6.82 18.84
CA GLY A 92 -30.97 7.15 17.83
C GLY A 92 -30.46 8.10 16.74
N ILE A 93 -29.15 8.34 16.66
CA ILE A 93 -28.52 9.20 15.65
C ILE A 93 -28.21 8.35 14.43
N ARG A 94 -28.64 8.81 13.25
CA ARG A 94 -28.39 8.10 11.98
C ARG A 94 -26.88 7.94 11.74
N GLY A 95 -26.43 6.69 11.66
CA GLY A 95 -25.06 6.32 11.30
C GLY A 95 -24.89 6.02 9.80
N PRO A 96 -23.70 5.55 9.40
CA PRO A 96 -23.47 4.98 8.08
C PRO A 96 -24.48 3.86 7.77
N SER A 97 -24.88 3.74 6.50
CA SER A 97 -25.74 2.63 6.05
C SER A 97 -25.10 1.28 6.36
N ASP A 98 -25.91 0.28 6.76
CA ASP A 98 -25.44 -1.10 6.97
C ASP A 98 -24.82 -1.70 5.70
N LEU A 99 -25.21 -1.22 4.51
CA LEU A 99 -24.57 -1.62 3.25
C LEU A 99 -23.10 -1.23 3.17
N LEU A 100 -22.66 -0.27 3.99
CA LEU A 100 -21.27 0.18 4.07
C LEU A 100 -20.47 -0.58 5.13
N ASP A 101 -21.09 -1.48 5.90
CA ASP A 101 -20.46 -2.25 6.98
C ASP A 101 -19.11 -2.88 6.57
N PRO A 102 -18.94 -3.45 5.36
CA PRO A 102 -17.67 -4.04 4.94
C PRO A 102 -16.49 -3.08 4.81
N TRP A 103 -16.72 -1.81 4.50
CA TRP A 103 -15.65 -0.83 4.24
C TRP A 103 -15.15 -0.21 5.54
N ILE A 104 -13.83 0.01 5.64
CA ILE A 104 -13.23 0.55 6.86
C ILE A 104 -13.12 2.08 6.88
N TRP A 105 -13.19 2.75 5.72
CA TRP A 105 -13.17 4.21 5.64
C TRP A 105 -14.53 4.72 5.18
N LYS A 106 -15.35 5.12 6.14
CA LYS A 106 -16.72 5.54 5.85
C LYS A 106 -17.24 6.54 6.88
N SER A 107 -18.29 7.26 6.50
CA SER A 107 -19.11 8.04 7.41
C SER A 107 -20.55 8.13 6.91
N ALA A 108 -21.48 8.53 7.78
CA ALA A 108 -22.88 8.72 7.42
C ALA A 108 -23.07 9.78 6.33
N GLU A 109 -22.28 10.85 6.36
CA GLU A 109 -22.39 11.99 5.43
C GLU A 109 -21.81 11.69 4.05
N LYS A 110 -20.62 11.06 3.99
CA LYS A 110 -19.87 10.88 2.74
C LYS A 110 -20.02 9.48 2.14
N GLY A 111 -20.58 8.54 2.88
CA GLY A 111 -20.49 7.12 2.53
C GLY A 111 -19.04 6.66 2.60
N ILE A 112 -18.55 5.95 1.58
CA ILE A 112 -17.16 5.50 1.49
C ILE A 112 -16.27 6.71 1.24
N TRP A 113 -15.20 6.86 2.03
CA TRP A 113 -14.24 7.94 1.83
C TRP A 113 -13.48 7.77 0.52
N ASP A 114 -13.19 8.86 -0.16
CA ASP A 114 -12.53 8.84 -1.46
C ASP A 114 -11.04 9.24 -1.38
N THR A 115 -10.41 9.34 -2.55
CA THR A 115 -9.02 9.76 -2.68
C THR A 115 -8.83 11.26 -2.41
N ALA A 116 -9.88 12.07 -2.57
CA ALA A 116 -9.81 13.52 -2.35
C ALA A 116 -9.68 13.81 -0.85
N ILE A 117 -10.43 13.11 0.00
CA ILE A 117 -10.29 13.19 1.47
C ILE A 117 -8.86 12.85 1.89
N LEU A 118 -8.31 11.73 1.39
CA LEU A 118 -6.95 11.31 1.70
C LEU A 118 -5.91 12.34 1.23
N SER A 119 -6.07 12.84 0.01
CA SER A 119 -5.15 13.82 -0.58
C SER A 119 -5.15 15.14 0.18
N LYS A 120 -6.32 15.60 0.63
CA LYS A 120 -6.44 16.81 1.45
C LYS A 120 -5.75 16.65 2.80
N GLN A 121 -5.99 15.52 3.48
CA GLN A 121 -5.36 15.24 4.78
C GLN A 121 -3.84 15.10 4.66
N LEU A 122 -3.37 14.39 3.63
CA LEU A 122 -1.95 14.21 3.38
C LEU A 122 -1.27 15.55 3.08
N ALA A 123 -1.86 16.37 2.19
CA ALA A 123 -1.29 17.65 1.81
C ALA A 123 -1.22 18.63 2.98
N LEU A 124 -2.24 18.61 3.86
CA LEU A 124 -2.24 19.40 5.09
C LEU A 124 -1.09 19.00 6.01
N ILE A 125 -0.99 17.70 6.33
CA ILE A 125 0.02 17.21 7.27
C ILE A 125 1.43 17.37 6.71
N SER A 126 1.66 17.02 5.45
CA SER A 126 2.98 17.19 4.85
C SER A 126 3.34 18.68 4.68
N GLY A 127 2.36 19.55 4.42
CA GLY A 127 2.58 21.00 4.36
C GLY A 127 3.08 21.55 5.69
N VAL A 128 2.53 21.06 6.81
CA VAL A 128 2.94 21.46 8.17
C VAL A 128 4.27 20.83 8.57
N GLU A 129 4.43 19.52 8.38
CA GLU A 129 5.56 18.78 8.94
C GLU A 129 6.84 18.90 8.10
N ILE A 130 6.72 19.01 6.77
CA ILE A 130 7.89 19.00 5.86
C ILE A 130 7.88 20.18 4.86
N GLY A 131 6.96 21.13 5.02
CA GLY A 131 6.87 22.33 4.16
C GLY A 131 6.42 22.05 2.72
N ALA A 132 5.97 20.83 2.41
CA ALA A 132 5.59 20.42 1.05
C ALA A 132 4.18 19.84 1.04
N TRP A 133 3.31 20.36 0.17
CA TRP A 133 1.90 19.96 0.10
C TRP A 133 1.73 18.73 -0.81
N LEU A 134 1.92 17.54 -0.23
CA LEU A 134 1.90 16.28 -0.96
C LEU A 134 0.47 15.71 -1.01
N THR A 135 -0.06 15.58 -2.22
CA THR A 135 -1.27 14.78 -2.47
C THR A 135 -0.93 13.30 -2.52
N VAL A 136 -1.93 12.42 -2.58
CA VAL A 136 -1.70 10.97 -2.74
C VAL A 136 -0.82 10.68 -3.97
N LEU A 137 -1.04 11.40 -5.07
CA LEU A 137 -0.28 11.21 -6.30
C LEU A 137 1.18 11.66 -6.14
N SER A 138 1.42 12.88 -5.63
CA SER A 138 2.78 13.40 -5.50
C SER A 138 3.57 12.69 -4.40
N TYR A 139 2.94 12.36 -3.27
CA TYR A 139 3.55 11.52 -2.24
C TYR A 139 4.00 10.17 -2.81
N ARG A 140 3.15 9.55 -3.62
CA ARG A 140 3.49 8.28 -4.25
C ARG A 140 4.67 8.39 -5.21
N HIS A 141 4.80 9.46 -5.98
CA HIS A 141 6.00 9.70 -6.79
C HIS A 141 7.24 9.80 -5.90
N VAL A 142 7.17 10.61 -4.85
CA VAL A 142 8.28 10.78 -3.90
C VAL A 142 8.67 9.45 -3.26
N ALA A 143 7.72 8.67 -2.77
CA ALA A 143 7.96 7.38 -2.12
C ALA A 143 8.56 6.34 -3.08
N VAL A 144 8.14 6.34 -4.35
CA VAL A 144 8.73 5.48 -5.39
C VAL A 144 10.17 5.88 -5.67
N GLU A 145 10.46 7.17 -5.85
CA GLU A 145 11.84 7.62 -6.09
C GLU A 145 12.73 7.42 -4.87
N MET A 146 12.23 7.64 -3.65
CA MET A 146 12.92 7.29 -2.41
C MET A 146 13.25 5.80 -2.36
N GLY A 147 12.27 4.94 -2.66
CA GLY A 147 12.47 3.49 -2.74
C GLY A 147 13.55 3.11 -3.74
N ARG A 148 13.61 3.76 -4.90
CA ARG A 148 14.67 3.52 -5.90
C ARG A 148 16.04 3.98 -5.44
N LYS A 149 16.14 5.16 -4.80
CA LYS A 149 17.42 5.65 -4.25
C LYS A 149 17.94 4.71 -3.17
N ILE A 150 17.09 4.33 -2.22
CA ILE A 150 17.42 3.38 -1.15
C ILE A 150 17.84 2.04 -1.75
N LYS A 151 17.08 1.50 -2.72
CA LYS A 151 17.45 0.28 -3.45
C LYS A 151 18.84 0.39 -4.07
N GLY A 152 19.14 1.50 -4.75
CA GLY A 152 20.44 1.72 -5.37
C GLY A 152 21.59 1.76 -4.35
N LEU A 153 21.35 2.33 -3.17
CA LEU A 153 22.33 2.34 -2.08
C LEU A 153 22.55 0.94 -1.50
N ILE A 154 21.48 0.18 -1.25
CA ILE A 154 21.57 -1.19 -0.73
C ILE A 154 22.32 -2.09 -1.70
N ILE A 155 22.01 -2.02 -3.01
CA ILE A 155 22.71 -2.84 -4.01
C ILE A 155 24.20 -2.51 -4.02
N ARG A 156 24.57 -1.22 -3.99
CA ARG A 156 25.98 -0.81 -3.91
C ARG A 156 26.66 -1.33 -2.66
N GLN A 157 25.99 -1.28 -1.51
CA GLN A 157 26.53 -1.81 -0.27
C GLN A 157 26.74 -3.32 -0.34
N MET A 158 25.76 -4.06 -0.86
CA MET A 158 25.89 -5.51 -1.06
C MET A 158 27.00 -5.86 -2.05
N ASP A 159 27.16 -5.09 -3.14
CA ASP A 159 28.24 -5.29 -4.11
C ASP A 159 29.62 -5.01 -3.49
N LEU A 160 29.73 -4.01 -2.61
CA LEU A 160 30.96 -3.72 -1.86
C LEU A 160 31.27 -4.85 -0.86
N GLU A 161 30.29 -5.28 -0.06
CA GLU A 161 30.43 -6.39 0.90
C GLU A 161 30.75 -7.72 0.18
N ALA A 162 30.18 -7.96 -1.01
CA ALA A 162 30.48 -9.14 -1.82
C ALA A 162 31.85 -9.07 -2.50
N ALA A 163 32.32 -7.87 -2.88
CA ALA A 163 33.68 -7.67 -3.37
C ALA A 163 34.73 -7.84 -2.26
N GLU A 164 34.35 -7.60 -1.00
CA GLU A 164 35.16 -7.89 0.19
C GLU A 164 35.09 -9.38 0.61
N ALA A 165 33.97 -10.06 0.36
CA ALA A 165 33.70 -11.45 0.71
C ALA A 165 33.93 -12.43 -0.45
N ASP A 166 35.05 -12.29 -1.17
CA ASP A 166 35.43 -13.20 -2.27
C ASP A 166 35.71 -14.63 -1.75
N SER A 167 34.65 -15.40 -1.50
CA SER A 167 34.62 -16.87 -1.59
C SER A 167 33.18 -17.36 -1.86
N ASP A 168 32.96 -17.76 -3.11
CA ASP A 168 31.98 -18.75 -3.59
C ASP A 168 30.60 -18.82 -2.93
N ASN A 169 29.58 -18.24 -3.57
CA ASN A 169 28.21 -18.75 -3.49
C ASN A 169 27.35 -18.31 -4.70
N GLU A 170 27.46 -19.04 -5.81
CA GLU A 170 26.46 -18.99 -6.88
C GLU A 170 25.31 -19.97 -6.59
N VAL A 171 24.06 -19.49 -6.55
CA VAL A 171 22.86 -20.33 -6.41
C VAL A 171 22.03 -20.26 -7.69
N ALA A 172 21.61 -21.42 -8.20
CA ALA A 172 20.82 -21.55 -9.43
C ALA A 172 19.31 -21.33 -9.20
N ASP A 173 18.64 -20.72 -10.19
CA ASP A 173 17.18 -20.53 -10.21
C ASP A 173 16.47 -21.88 -10.38
N PRO A 174 15.62 -22.31 -9.41
CA PRO A 174 14.97 -23.63 -9.43
C PRO A 174 13.88 -23.79 -10.50
N ILE A 175 13.50 -22.74 -11.23
CA ILE A 175 12.43 -22.81 -12.25
C ILE A 175 13.02 -22.77 -13.67
N THR A 176 14.08 -21.98 -13.88
CA THR A 176 14.63 -21.73 -15.22
C THR A 176 15.99 -22.38 -15.46
N GLY A 177 16.70 -22.79 -14.39
CA GLY A 177 18.07 -23.29 -14.48
C GLY A 177 19.10 -22.22 -14.89
N GLU A 178 18.68 -20.98 -15.16
CA GLU A 178 19.59 -19.89 -15.48
C GLU A 178 20.32 -19.41 -14.21
N ARG A 179 21.66 -19.41 -14.24
CA ARG A 179 22.47 -18.75 -13.22
C ARG A 179 22.37 -17.24 -13.43
N ARG A 180 21.47 -16.58 -12.72
CA ARG A 180 21.38 -15.11 -12.70
C ARG A 180 21.82 -14.56 -11.35
N ARG A 181 22.83 -13.68 -11.36
CA ARG A 181 23.00 -12.65 -10.33
C ARG A 181 21.87 -11.62 -10.47
N GLN A 182 20.64 -11.98 -10.11
CA GLN A 182 19.63 -10.96 -9.82
C GLN A 182 19.63 -10.74 -8.31
N PRO A 183 19.95 -9.52 -7.83
CA PRO A 183 19.80 -9.21 -6.42
C PRO A 183 18.34 -9.47 -6.05
N ARG A 184 18.11 -10.43 -5.15
CA ARG A 184 16.78 -10.86 -4.65
C ARG A 184 15.90 -9.66 -4.24
N VAL A 185 16.55 -8.57 -3.86
CA VAL A 185 16.01 -7.27 -3.49
C VAL A 185 15.22 -6.61 -4.63
N GLU A 186 15.66 -6.73 -5.89
CA GLU A 186 14.98 -6.08 -7.03
C GLU A 186 13.53 -6.55 -7.21
N TYR A 187 13.31 -7.84 -7.01
CA TYR A 187 12.00 -8.48 -7.17
C TYR A 187 10.99 -8.02 -6.13
N VAL A 188 11.43 -7.81 -4.88
CA VAL A 188 10.55 -7.43 -3.76
C VAL A 188 10.01 -6.01 -3.96
N TRP A 189 10.88 -5.06 -4.30
CA TRP A 189 10.48 -3.65 -4.49
C TRP A 189 9.57 -3.45 -5.70
N ASP A 190 9.88 -4.10 -6.83
CA ASP A 190 9.01 -4.09 -8.01
C ASP A 190 7.70 -4.86 -7.77
N SER A 191 7.65 -5.73 -6.76
CA SER A 191 6.42 -6.42 -6.33
C SER A 191 5.51 -5.60 -5.42
N GLN A 192 6.08 -4.70 -4.65
CA GLN A 192 5.31 -3.76 -3.84
C GLN A 192 4.89 -2.50 -4.61
N ALA A 193 5.61 -2.13 -5.67
CA ALA A 193 5.26 -1.01 -6.52
C ALA A 193 4.10 -1.33 -7.48
N THR A 194 3.14 -0.42 -7.60
CA THR A 194 2.02 -0.57 -8.55
C THR A 194 2.44 -0.46 -10.03
N HIS A 195 3.63 0.07 -10.33
CA HIS A 195 4.22 0.06 -11.66
C HIS A 195 5.64 -0.51 -11.56
N GLY A 196 5.97 -1.44 -12.47
CA GLY A 196 7.35 -1.92 -12.59
C GLY A 196 8.26 -0.78 -13.02
N SER A 197 9.54 -0.88 -12.69
CA SER A 197 10.54 0.19 -12.91
C SER A 197 10.54 0.75 -14.35
N ARG A 198 10.27 -0.10 -15.35
CA ARG A 198 10.16 0.30 -16.77
C ARG A 198 8.96 1.20 -17.09
N ILE A 199 7.78 0.88 -16.55
CA ILE A 199 6.54 1.63 -16.82
C ILE A 199 6.57 2.97 -16.09
N ALA A 200 7.11 2.98 -14.87
CA ALA A 200 7.17 4.19 -14.06
C ALA A 200 8.13 5.25 -14.64
N ARG A 201 9.25 4.86 -15.25
CA ARG A 201 10.14 5.81 -15.96
C ARG A 201 9.47 6.50 -17.15
N GLY A 202 8.65 5.77 -17.92
CA GLY A 202 7.95 6.31 -19.09
C GLY A 202 6.81 7.28 -18.74
N TYR A 203 6.12 7.08 -17.62
CA TYR A 203 4.97 7.91 -17.22
C TYR A 203 5.31 9.02 -16.21
N TYR A 204 6.35 8.86 -15.41
CA TYR A 204 6.63 9.75 -14.27
C TYR A 204 8.01 10.44 -14.33
N GLY A 205 8.86 10.08 -15.30
CA GLY A 205 10.18 10.69 -15.49
C GLY A 205 10.16 12.12 -16.05
N VAL A 206 8.98 12.68 -16.34
CA VAL A 206 8.82 14.02 -16.91
C VAL A 206 7.87 14.80 -16.01
N ASN A 207 8.37 15.38 -14.92
CA ASN A 207 7.57 16.29 -14.11
C ASN A 207 8.36 17.58 -13.83
N LEU A 208 7.93 18.67 -14.47
CA LEU A 208 8.53 20.01 -14.47
C LEU A 208 8.41 20.75 -13.12
N GLN A 209 7.77 20.16 -12.12
CA GLN A 209 7.48 20.81 -10.82
C GLN A 209 8.61 20.71 -9.79
N PHE A 210 9.64 19.91 -10.05
CA PHE A 210 10.82 19.84 -9.18
C PHE A 210 12.06 20.09 -10.04
N PRO A 211 12.58 21.33 -10.10
CA PRO A 211 13.86 21.60 -10.73
C PRO A 211 14.98 20.89 -9.95
N ASN A 212 16.00 20.45 -10.68
CA ASN A 212 17.19 19.77 -10.16
C ASN A 212 17.94 20.60 -9.12
#